data_AF-A0A4R0EGK3-F1
#
_entry.id   AF-A0A4R0EGK3-F1
#
_cell.length_a   1.000
_cell.length_b   1.000
_cell.length_c   1.000
_cell.angle_alpha   90.00
_cell.angle_beta   90.00
_cell.angle_gamma   90.00
#
_symmetry.space_group_name_H-M   'P 1'
#
loop_
_entity.id
_entity.type
_entity.pdbx_description
1 polymer ?
#
loop_
_entity_poly.entity_id
_entity_poly.type
_entity_poly.pdbx_seq_one_letter_code
_entity_poly.pdbx_strand_id
1 'polypeptide(L)'
;MNSKWAEREKRAFEIYNAEKTMSDDLMIYHFADWLINAYRTKYSGNQNLAFGKPAGTESKTQQLSEKQIHTFAQKLSQHPEFSSKFSEPGESYDKLAARIAVKLEDPIQAKKWESYLKQVGFNGSLGAAA
;
A
#
# COMPACT_ATOMS: atom_id res chain seq x y z
N MET A 1 25.16 14.26 12.48
CA MET A 1 24.07 13.67 11.65
C MET A 1 23.24 14.81 11.08
N ASN A 2 23.57 15.34 9.89
CA ASN A 2 22.78 16.40 9.24
C ASN A 2 21.77 15.75 8.29
N SER A 3 20.57 15.51 8.79
CA SER A 3 19.45 15.04 7.97
C SER A 3 19.02 16.18 7.04
N LYS A 4 19.53 16.19 5.80
CA LYS A 4 19.20 17.20 4.76
C LYS A 4 17.70 17.43 4.56
N TRP A 5 16.87 16.45 4.92
CA TRP A 5 15.41 16.56 4.85
C TRP A 5 14.83 17.44 5.97
N ALA A 6 15.37 17.38 7.19
CA ALA A 6 14.87 18.15 8.32
C ALA A 6 15.14 19.65 8.13
N GLU A 7 16.31 20.01 7.57
CA GLU A 7 16.64 21.39 7.19
C GLU A 7 15.71 21.93 6.10
N ARG A 8 15.34 21.07 5.13
CA ARG A 8 14.40 21.45 4.06
C ARG A 8 13.00 21.73 4.61
N GLU A 9 12.51 20.90 5.51
CA GLU A 9 11.18 21.09 6.13
C GLU A 9 11.18 22.28 7.09
N LYS A 10 12.28 22.54 7.81
CA LYS A 10 12.45 23.76 8.62
C LYS A 10 12.33 25.02 7.75
N ARG A 11 13.05 25.09 6.63
CA ARG A 11 12.98 26.24 5.71
C ARG A 11 11.58 26.40 5.10
N ALA A 12 10.91 25.30 4.77
CA ALA A 12 9.55 25.33 4.24
C ALA A 12 8.54 25.87 5.27
N PHE A 13 8.67 25.46 6.53
CA PHE A 13 7.84 25.95 7.63
C PHE A 13 8.07 27.45 7.89
N GLU A 14 9.32 27.90 7.90
CA GLU A 14 9.67 29.32 8.06
C GLU A 14 9.07 30.19 6.94
N ILE A 15 9.13 29.73 5.67
CA ILE A 15 8.52 30.46 4.55
C ILE A 15 6.98 30.47 4.65
N TYR A 16 6.37 29.34 5.01
CA TYR A 16 4.92 29.24 5.18
C TYR A 16 4.41 30.13 6.31
N ASN A 17 5.19 30.29 7.38
CA ASN A 17 4.82 31.12 8.51
C ASN A 17 5.35 32.56 8.43
N ALA A 18 6.13 32.92 7.40
CA ALA A 18 6.72 34.25 7.23
C ALA A 18 5.68 35.38 7.16
N GLU A 19 4.47 35.08 6.68
CA GLU A 19 3.36 36.03 6.58
C GLU A 19 2.38 35.91 7.75
N LYS A 20 2.57 34.94 8.66
CA LYS A 20 1.69 34.69 9.79
C LYS A 20 2.23 35.34 11.05
N THR A 21 1.49 36.31 11.58
CA THR A 21 1.71 36.87 12.92
C THR A 21 1.22 35.88 13.98
N MET A 22 1.97 34.81 14.24
CA MET A 22 1.70 33.85 15.32
C MET A 22 2.75 33.99 16.42
N SER A 23 2.34 33.78 17.68
CA SER A 23 3.24 33.80 18.84
C SER A 23 4.25 32.65 18.75
N ASP A 24 5.50 32.92 19.12
CA ASP A 24 6.61 31.96 19.09
C ASP A 24 6.29 30.63 19.78
N ASP A 25 5.52 30.67 20.87
CA ASP A 25 5.14 29.47 21.62
C ASP A 25 4.20 28.55 20.79
N LEU A 26 3.29 29.15 20.03
CA LEU A 26 2.39 28.42 19.13
C LEU A 26 3.11 27.90 17.88
N MET A 27 4.13 28.62 17.40
CA MET A 27 4.95 28.19 16.27
C MET A 27 5.69 26.87 16.55
N ILE A 28 6.11 26.65 17.80
CA ILE A 28 6.82 25.42 18.20
C ILE A 28 5.89 24.19 18.04
N TYR A 29 4.64 24.29 18.48
CA TYR A 29 3.66 23.21 18.32
C TYR A 29 3.35 22.95 16.85
N HIS A 30 3.13 24.01 16.07
CA HIS A 30 2.87 23.88 14.64
C HIS A 30 4.06 23.28 13.87
N PHE A 31 5.29 23.60 14.28
CA PHE A 31 6.47 22.99 13.68
C PHE A 31 6.59 21.50 14.01
N ALA A 32 6.25 21.10 15.24
CA ALA A 32 6.21 19.69 15.62
C ALA A 32 5.18 18.90 14.78
N ASP A 33 3.97 19.44 14.64
CA ASP A 33 2.93 18.84 13.79
C ASP A 33 3.34 18.78 12.31
N TRP A 34 3.99 19.85 11.82
CA TRP A 34 4.52 19.90 10.46
C TRP A 34 5.53 18.78 10.21
N LEU A 35 6.48 18.57 11.13
CA LEU A 35 7.48 17.50 11.02
C LEU A 35 6.85 16.11 11.10
N ILE A 36 5.89 15.89 12.00
CA ILE A 36 5.20 14.60 12.11
C ILE A 36 4.44 14.29 10.82
N ASN A 37 3.73 15.27 10.26
CA ASN A 37 3.00 15.10 9.01
C ASN A 37 3.93 14.91 7.81
N ALA A 38 4.97 15.74 7.68
CA ALA A 38 5.96 15.61 6.60
C ALA A 38 6.69 14.27 6.66
N TYR A 39 7.06 13.82 7.86
CA TYR A 39 7.66 12.51 8.05
C TYR A 39 6.70 11.40 7.62
N ARG A 40 5.45 11.40 8.10
CA ARG A 40 4.43 10.40 7.73
C ARG A 40 4.12 10.37 6.24
N THR A 41 4.00 11.52 5.60
CA THR A 41 3.53 11.63 4.20
C THR A 41 4.63 11.50 3.17
N LYS A 42 5.83 12.02 3.46
CA LYS A 42 6.93 12.10 2.48
C LYS A 42 8.08 11.13 2.76
N TYR A 43 8.30 10.75 4.01
CA TYR A 43 9.51 10.02 4.42
C TYR A 43 9.24 8.67 5.12
N SER A 44 7.99 8.38 5.53
CA SER A 44 7.55 7.14 6.17
C SER A 44 7.15 6.08 5.14
N GLY A 45 7.98 5.89 4.13
CA GLY A 45 7.83 4.73 3.24
C GLY A 45 7.83 3.45 4.08
N ASN A 46 6.71 2.73 4.09
CA ASN A 46 6.47 1.39 4.68
C ASN A 46 6.14 1.26 6.17
N GLN A 47 5.26 2.08 6.78
CA GLN A 47 4.54 1.64 7.98
C GLN A 47 3.03 1.87 7.88
N ASN A 48 2.34 0.82 7.40
CA ASN A 48 0.95 0.45 7.70
C ASN A 48 0.06 1.57 8.29
N LEU A 49 -0.50 2.40 7.40
CA LEU A 49 -1.79 3.02 7.67
C LEU A 49 -2.87 2.06 7.19
N ALA A 50 -3.31 1.22 8.12
CA ALA A 50 -4.64 0.65 8.09
C ALA A 50 -5.66 1.79 7.87
N PHE A 51 -6.64 1.50 7.03
CA PHE A 51 -7.79 2.33 6.65
C PHE A 51 -7.55 3.49 5.67
N GLY A 52 -7.96 3.25 4.42
CA GLY A 52 -8.34 4.31 3.47
C GLY A 52 -7.73 4.20 2.07
N LYS A 53 -8.38 3.42 1.20
CA LYS A 53 -8.45 3.48 -0.28
C LYS A 53 -7.20 3.93 -1.11
N PRO A 54 -6.80 3.16 -2.13
CA PRO A 54 -5.55 3.39 -2.87
C PRO A 54 -5.71 4.48 -3.93
N ALA A 55 -4.90 5.54 -3.82
CA ALA A 55 -4.54 6.37 -4.97
C ALA A 55 -3.50 5.59 -5.80
N GLY A 56 -3.91 5.21 -7.01
CA GLY A 56 -3.07 4.48 -7.96
C GLY A 56 -1.92 5.33 -8.46
N THR A 57 -0.70 4.87 -8.16
CA THR A 57 0.55 5.08 -8.91
C THR A 57 1.50 4.07 -8.28
N GLU A 58 2.11 3.10 -8.96
CA GLU A 58 2.74 3.18 -10.27
C GLU A 58 2.63 1.81 -10.96
N SER A 59 2.23 1.85 -12.23
CA SER A 59 2.39 0.76 -13.17
C SER A 59 3.88 0.51 -13.39
N LYS A 60 4.51 -0.33 -12.57
CA LYS A 60 5.71 -1.06 -12.95
C LYS A 60 5.31 -2.50 -13.20
N THR A 61 5.33 -2.86 -14.47
CA THR A 61 5.23 -4.20 -15.03
C THR A 61 6.31 -5.10 -14.47
N GLN A 62 6.20 -5.53 -13.22
CA GLN A 62 7.07 -6.55 -12.64
C GLN A 62 6.20 -7.34 -11.67
N GLN A 63 6.01 -8.61 -12.03
CA GLN A 63 5.66 -9.75 -11.18
C GLN A 63 5.19 -9.40 -9.76
N LEU A 64 3.96 -9.82 -9.42
CA LEU A 64 3.41 -9.67 -8.07
C LEU A 64 4.46 -10.09 -7.03
N SER A 65 4.86 -9.16 -6.16
CA SER A 65 5.76 -9.51 -5.06
C SER A 65 5.06 -10.53 -4.16
N GLU A 66 5.80 -11.46 -3.57
CA GLU A 66 5.29 -12.49 -2.65
C GLU A 66 4.33 -11.91 -1.59
N LYS A 67 4.64 -10.74 -1.03
CA LYS A 67 3.77 -10.02 -0.09
C LYS A 67 2.43 -9.59 -0.72
N GLN A 68 2.46 -9.14 -1.98
CA GLN A 68 1.26 -8.78 -2.72
C GLN A 68 0.45 -10.04 -3.05
N ILE A 69 1.11 -11.13 -3.44
CA ILE A 69 0.48 -12.43 -3.68
C ILE A 69 -0.30 -12.88 -2.44
N HIS A 70 0.32 -12.89 -1.26
CA HIS A 70 -0.37 -13.25 -0.01
C HIS A 70 -1.56 -12.34 0.29
N THR A 71 -1.40 -11.02 0.09
CA THR A 71 -2.48 -10.06 0.31
C THR A 71 -3.66 -10.29 -0.63
N PHE A 72 -3.39 -10.52 -1.92
CA PHE A 72 -4.43 -10.83 -2.90
C PHE A 72 -5.07 -12.19 -2.65
N ALA A 73 -4.28 -13.16 -2.23
CA ALA A 73 -4.76 -14.50 -1.92
C ALA A 73 -5.71 -14.50 -0.72
N GLN A 74 -5.40 -13.73 0.33
CA GLN A 74 -6.32 -13.53 1.45
C GLN A 74 -7.60 -12.79 1.04
N LYS A 75 -7.49 -11.77 0.19
CA LYS A 75 -8.69 -11.08 -0.31
C LYS A 75 -9.57 -11.98 -1.17
N LEU A 76 -8.96 -12.81 -2.02
CA LEU A 76 -9.67 -13.77 -2.86
C LEU A 76 -10.29 -14.89 -2.04
N SER A 77 -9.62 -15.37 -0.98
CA SER A 77 -10.21 -16.38 -0.10
C SER A 77 -11.44 -15.86 0.62
N GLN A 78 -11.49 -14.57 0.97
CA GLN A 78 -12.66 -13.92 1.56
C GLN A 78 -13.72 -13.52 0.53
N HIS A 79 -13.43 -13.62 -0.77
CA HIS A 79 -14.37 -13.24 -1.81
C HIS A 79 -15.44 -14.33 -1.95
N PRO A 80 -16.74 -14.05 -1.76
CA PRO A 80 -17.79 -15.07 -1.73
C PRO A 80 -17.91 -15.84 -3.06
N GLU A 81 -17.74 -15.18 -4.20
CA GLU A 81 -17.79 -15.85 -5.51
C GLU A 81 -16.56 -16.75 -5.77
N PHE A 82 -15.41 -16.40 -5.18
CA PHE A 82 -14.17 -17.14 -5.39
C PHE A 82 -14.08 -18.30 -4.41
N SER A 83 -14.29 -18.04 -3.11
CA SER A 83 -14.41 -19.09 -2.09
C SER A 83 -15.50 -20.11 -2.44
N SER A 84 -16.67 -19.69 -2.94
CA SER A 84 -17.69 -20.68 -3.33
C SER A 84 -17.26 -21.60 -4.48
N LYS A 85 -16.29 -21.20 -5.33
CA LYS A 85 -15.78 -22.01 -6.44
C LYS A 85 -14.51 -22.78 -6.13
N PHE A 86 -13.67 -22.26 -5.25
CA PHE A 86 -12.33 -22.79 -4.97
C PHE A 86 -12.16 -23.30 -3.55
N SER A 87 -13.05 -22.96 -2.62
CA SER A 87 -13.07 -23.51 -1.26
C SER A 87 -13.61 -24.93 -1.28
N GLU A 88 -12.91 -25.82 -0.60
CA GLU A 88 -13.45 -27.15 -0.32
C GLU A 88 -14.44 -27.09 0.87
N PRO A 89 -15.39 -28.04 0.98
CA PRO A 89 -16.34 -28.10 2.09
C PRO A 89 -15.60 -28.22 3.43
N GLY A 90 -15.73 -27.20 4.28
CA GLY A 90 -15.07 -27.18 5.60
C GLY A 90 -13.60 -26.72 5.60
N GLU A 91 -13.08 -26.22 4.47
CA GLU A 91 -11.75 -25.60 4.43
C GLU A 91 -11.77 -24.20 5.07
N SER A 92 -10.72 -23.86 5.82
CA SER A 92 -10.56 -22.52 6.38
C SER A 92 -10.04 -21.53 5.34
N TYR A 93 -10.46 -20.26 5.45
CA TYR A 93 -10.05 -19.20 4.53
C TYR A 93 -8.53 -19.00 4.44
N ASP A 94 -7.79 -19.29 5.51
CA ASP A 94 -6.32 -19.24 5.51
C ASP A 94 -5.70 -20.35 4.65
N LYS A 95 -6.26 -21.57 4.68
CA LYS A 95 -5.79 -22.67 3.81
C LYS A 95 -6.08 -22.37 2.35
N LEU A 96 -7.28 -21.87 2.07
CA LEU A 96 -7.66 -21.41 0.74
C LEU A 96 -6.72 -20.28 0.27
N ALA A 97 -6.43 -19.29 1.12
CA ALA A 97 -5.48 -18.22 0.80
C ALA A 97 -4.08 -18.76 0.52
N ALA A 98 -3.55 -19.67 1.33
CA ALA A 98 -2.23 -20.26 1.06
C ALA A 98 -2.18 -20.97 -0.29
N ARG A 99 -3.24 -21.71 -0.66
CA ARG A 99 -3.34 -22.41 -1.94
C ARG A 99 -3.49 -21.46 -3.12
N ILE A 100 -4.21 -20.35 -2.93
CA ILE A 100 -4.32 -19.26 -3.90
C ILE A 100 -2.97 -18.55 -4.06
N ALA A 101 -2.22 -18.34 -2.97
CA ALA A 101 -0.90 -17.71 -3.01
C ALA A 101 0.08 -18.53 -3.86
N VAL A 102 0.18 -19.84 -3.64
CA VAL A 102 1.02 -20.73 -4.44
C VAL A 102 0.62 -20.69 -5.93
N LYS A 103 -0.69 -20.64 -6.22
CA LYS A 103 -1.17 -20.51 -7.61
C LYS A 103 -0.92 -19.11 -8.20
N LEU A 104 -0.86 -18.06 -7.40
CA LEU A 104 -0.52 -16.70 -7.86
C LEU A 104 0.97 -16.51 -8.10
N GLU A 105 1.80 -17.37 -7.52
CA GLU A 105 3.25 -17.43 -7.79
C GLU A 105 3.53 -17.93 -9.21
N ASP A 106 2.68 -18.83 -9.71
CA ASP A 106 2.72 -19.28 -11.11
C ASP A 106 2.23 -18.17 -12.05
N PRO A 107 3.07 -17.63 -12.95
CA PRO A 107 2.70 -16.53 -13.85
C PRO A 107 1.53 -16.87 -14.80
N ILE A 108 1.38 -18.16 -15.14
CA ILE A 108 0.30 -18.67 -15.99
C ILE A 108 -1.05 -18.59 -15.26
N GLN A 109 -1.08 -19.01 -14.00
CA GLN A 109 -2.28 -19.02 -13.17
C GLN A 109 -2.64 -17.61 -12.72
N ALA A 110 -1.65 -16.79 -12.35
CA ALA A 110 -1.83 -15.39 -12.03
C ALA A 110 -2.54 -14.66 -13.18
N LYS A 111 -2.14 -14.91 -14.43
CA LYS A 111 -2.80 -14.34 -15.61
C LYS A 111 -4.26 -14.78 -15.75
N LYS A 112 -4.57 -16.05 -15.47
CA LYS A 112 -5.95 -16.56 -15.46
C LYS A 112 -6.81 -15.87 -14.40
N TRP A 113 -6.20 -15.47 -13.30
CA TRP A 113 -6.86 -14.80 -12.19
C TRP A 113 -6.78 -13.28 -12.23
N GLU A 114 -6.22 -12.70 -13.29
CA GLU A 114 -6.11 -11.24 -13.44
C GLU A 114 -7.48 -10.55 -13.31
N SER A 115 -8.55 -11.17 -13.80
CA SER A 115 -9.92 -10.64 -13.65
C SER A 115 -10.37 -10.59 -12.19
N TYR A 116 -10.12 -11.65 -11.42
CA TYR A 116 -10.45 -11.70 -10.00
C TYR A 116 -9.53 -10.79 -9.18
N LEU A 117 -8.25 -10.70 -9.56
CA LEU A 117 -7.30 -9.76 -8.97
C LEU A 117 -7.80 -8.32 -9.13
N LYS A 118 -8.26 -7.95 -10.34
CA LYS A 118 -8.84 -6.62 -10.60
C LYS A 118 -10.07 -6.36 -9.73
N GLN A 119 -10.93 -7.36 -9.52
CA GLN A 119 -12.08 -7.23 -8.62
C GLN A 119 -11.69 -6.98 -7.16
N VAL A 120 -10.58 -7.56 -6.67
CA VAL A 120 -10.09 -7.33 -5.30
C VAL A 120 -9.18 -6.10 -5.16
N GLY A 121 -9.04 -5.30 -6.23
CA GLY A 121 -8.33 -4.02 -6.24
C GLY A 121 -6.90 -4.06 -6.81
N PHE A 122 -6.55 -5.08 -7.61
CA PHE A 122 -5.30 -5.09 -8.38
C PHE A 122 -5.41 -4.15 -9.58
N ASN A 123 -4.61 -3.08 -9.57
CA ASN A 123 -4.53 -2.11 -10.66
C ASN A 123 -3.29 -2.32 -11.57
N GLY A 124 -2.62 -3.47 -11.47
CA GLY A 124 -1.47 -3.81 -12.31
C GLY A 124 -1.87 -4.61 -13.56
N SER A 125 -0.95 -4.73 -14.51
CA SER A 125 -1.02 -5.74 -15.58
C SER A 125 0.00 -6.82 -15.28
N LEU A 126 -0.45 -8.07 -15.22
CA LEU A 126 0.45 -9.21 -15.15
C LEU A 126 1.07 -9.40 -16.54
N GLY A 127 2.21 -8.75 -16.75
CA GLY A 127 3.02 -8.94 -17.94
C GLY A 127 3.40 -10.41 -18.05
N ALA A 128 2.91 -11.08 -19.09
CA ALA A 128 3.37 -12.41 -19.43
C ALA A 128 4.88 -12.31 -19.69
N ALA A 129 5.69 -12.92 -18.83
CA ALA A 129 7.05 -13.26 -19.22
C ALA A 129 6.92 -14.24 -20.38
N ALA A 130 7.27 -13.76 -21.58
CA ALA A 130 7.34 -14.54 -22.81
C ALA A 130 8.56 -15.47 -22.78
#